data_AF-A0A350YNZ3-F1
#
_entry.id   AF-A0A350YNZ3-F1
#
_cell.length_a   1.000
_cell.length_b   1.000
_cell.length_c   1.000
_cell.angle_alpha   90.00
_cell.angle_beta   90.00
_cell.angle_gamma   90.00
#
_symmetry.space_group_name_H-M   'P 1'
#
loop_
_entity.id
_entity.type
_entity.pdbx_description
1 polymer ?
#
loop_
_entity_poly.entity_id
_entity_poly.type
_entity_poly.pdbx_seq_one_letter_code
_entity_poly.pdbx_strand_id
1 'polypeptide(L)'
;MLTTENKNQIILIWERYITDNKKIFDTKGNDLDNIDDRRIAVINDIRVLIYDFLKGTKDIIEFKTEIDSINKQNNLWGFTAIKGQMFFNLLLKTGDIDNHYTKVTRLLTECISEPSDLPDALKKNELLDKYTTDIFNKAPDKRKAPNPGSVCYFLSYFWQIHNYQKWPIMYSSIVMSLSEIGLWEQPKSSREAYNNFYLLNEEIKNTISSHTGKQISNWEAEHAFWNLRKVSTSSKSAKNKEIILVNDQSDSVTAALIEATFNIFEYIPPVTAGLIDLGRLTDTSAPTKGGKYERAVCEVFKQLGFMVQHLGQGTGREPDLIAIHKEENVAFIVDAKAYSNGYILSTGDERAIREYINHYCPKLKKEGINRIGFIIVSNSFKSGFEGFINEVTWKTEIKRFTLLSSDALLHLLAYKIKDQLLLNDIIEAIISLGAQIEAKDIIQKFDDI
;
A
#
# COMPACT_ATOMS: atom_id res chain seq x y z
N MET A 1 -10.37 -17.28 -24.45
CA MET A 1 -10.03 -16.83 -25.81
C MET A 1 -10.27 -15.34 -25.94
N LEU A 2 -9.17 -14.59 -26.00
CA LEU A 2 -9.16 -13.15 -26.25
C LEU A 2 -9.88 -12.77 -27.55
N THR A 3 -10.69 -11.72 -27.49
CA THR A 3 -11.32 -11.09 -28.67
C THR A 3 -10.26 -10.45 -29.57
N THR A 4 -10.61 -10.12 -30.81
CA THR A 4 -9.71 -9.38 -31.72
C THR A 4 -9.28 -8.05 -31.12
N GLU A 5 -10.21 -7.34 -30.46
CA GLU A 5 -9.93 -6.07 -29.79
C GLU A 5 -8.90 -6.25 -28.67
N ASN A 6 -9.11 -7.24 -27.81
CA ASN A 6 -8.19 -7.57 -26.72
C ASN A 6 -6.77 -7.88 -27.24
N LYS A 7 -6.68 -8.63 -28.35
CA LYS A 7 -5.39 -8.96 -28.99
C LYS A 7 -4.69 -7.72 -29.54
N ASN A 8 -5.42 -6.82 -30.18
CA ASN A 8 -4.87 -5.55 -30.67
C ASN A 8 -4.34 -4.70 -29.51
N GLN A 9 -5.07 -4.63 -28.40
CA GLN A 9 -4.65 -3.89 -27.21
C GLN A 9 -3.35 -4.47 -26.62
N ILE A 10 -3.23 -5.79 -26.50
CA ILE A 10 -2.00 -6.47 -26.07
C ILE A 10 -0.82 -6.12 -26.98
N ILE A 11 -1.03 -6.11 -28.29
CA ILE A 11 0.01 -5.76 -29.26
C ILE A 11 0.44 -4.29 -29.07
N LEU A 12 -0.50 -3.36 -28.88
CA LEU A 12 -0.19 -1.95 -28.63
C LEU A 12 0.64 -1.74 -27.35
N ILE A 13 0.30 -2.45 -26.27
CA ILE A 13 1.06 -2.43 -25.02
C ILE A 13 2.50 -2.93 -25.26
N TRP A 14 2.65 -4.02 -26.00
CA TRP A 14 3.95 -4.57 -26.35
C TRP A 14 4.78 -3.62 -27.23
N GLU A 15 4.20 -3.07 -28.29
CA GLU A 15 4.89 -2.12 -29.19
C GLU A 15 5.38 -0.88 -28.44
N ARG A 16 4.59 -0.40 -27.47
CA ARG A 16 5.01 0.67 -26.58
C ARG A 16 6.17 0.27 -25.70
N TYR A 17 6.11 -0.90 -25.06
CA TYR A 17 7.23 -1.42 -24.25
C TYR A 17 8.54 -1.52 -25.05
N ILE A 18 8.45 -1.91 -26.33
CA ILE A 18 9.61 -1.89 -27.24
C ILE A 18 10.07 -0.48 -27.57
N THR A 19 9.13 0.44 -27.84
CA THR A 19 9.44 1.85 -28.16
C THR A 19 10.11 2.58 -26.99
N ASP A 20 9.71 2.27 -25.76
CA ASP A 20 10.29 2.79 -24.52
C ASP A 20 11.63 2.09 -24.17
N ASN A 21 12.25 1.41 -25.13
CA ASN A 21 13.53 0.71 -25.05
C ASN A 21 13.58 -0.34 -23.93
N LYS A 22 12.45 -1.00 -23.64
CA LYS A 22 12.32 -2.02 -22.59
C LYS A 22 12.77 -1.55 -21.20
N LYS A 23 12.70 -0.26 -20.91
CA LYS A 23 13.08 0.26 -19.60
C LYS A 23 12.10 -0.21 -18.54
N ILE A 24 12.66 -0.69 -17.45
CA ILE A 24 11.92 -1.17 -16.29
C ILE A 24 12.36 -0.29 -15.14
N PHE A 25 11.42 0.28 -14.40
CA PHE A 25 11.75 1.15 -13.29
C PHE A 25 11.43 0.44 -11.97
N ASP A 26 12.26 0.64 -10.95
CA ASP A 26 11.90 0.25 -9.60
C ASP A 26 10.77 1.16 -9.08
N THR A 27 10.28 0.85 -7.88
CA THR A 27 9.25 1.68 -7.25
C THR A 27 9.72 3.12 -7.01
N LYS A 28 11.02 3.43 -7.11
CA LYS A 28 11.60 4.76 -6.91
C LYS A 28 11.97 5.44 -8.25
N GLY A 29 11.51 4.91 -9.38
CA GLY A 29 11.77 5.47 -10.71
C GLY A 29 13.19 5.27 -11.22
N ASN A 30 14.01 4.45 -10.55
CA ASN A 30 15.35 4.11 -11.02
C ASN A 30 15.25 3.03 -12.08
N ASP A 31 16.03 3.17 -13.16
CA ASP A 31 16.16 2.12 -14.16
C ASP A 31 16.70 0.84 -13.50
N LEU A 32 15.93 -0.24 -13.59
CA LEU A 32 16.31 -1.59 -13.19
C LEU A 32 17.04 -2.26 -14.35
N ASP A 33 18.16 -1.64 -14.74
CA ASP A 33 19.03 -2.16 -15.79
C ASP A 33 19.42 -3.61 -15.46
N ASN A 34 19.29 -4.48 -16.47
CA ASN A 34 19.67 -5.90 -16.41
C ASN A 34 18.95 -6.71 -15.30
N ILE A 35 17.69 -6.39 -14.99
CA ILE A 35 16.91 -7.12 -13.97
C ILE A 35 16.91 -8.65 -14.20
N ASP A 36 16.78 -9.10 -15.45
CA ASP A 36 16.71 -10.53 -15.77
C ASP A 36 18.06 -11.24 -15.54
N ASP A 37 19.18 -10.60 -15.89
CA ASP A 37 20.52 -11.13 -15.60
C ASP A 37 20.77 -11.23 -14.08
N ARG A 38 20.33 -10.21 -13.34
CA ARG A 38 20.39 -10.21 -11.87
C ARG A 38 19.51 -11.31 -11.28
N ARG A 39 18.32 -11.54 -11.85
CA ARG A 39 17.43 -12.64 -11.45
C ARG A 39 18.08 -13.99 -11.70
N ILE A 40 18.72 -14.18 -12.86
CA ILE A 40 19.44 -15.42 -13.18
C ILE A 40 20.58 -15.66 -12.18
N ALA A 41 21.35 -14.62 -11.83
CA ALA A 41 22.43 -14.73 -10.86
C ALA A 41 21.93 -15.18 -9.48
N VAL A 42 20.82 -14.58 -8.99
CA VAL A 42 20.30 -14.81 -7.64
C VAL A 42 19.41 -16.07 -7.55
N ILE A 43 18.78 -16.50 -8.65
CA ILE A 43 17.90 -17.68 -8.68
C ILE A 43 18.62 -18.93 -8.18
N ASN A 44 19.90 -19.09 -8.49
CA ASN A 44 20.65 -20.26 -8.08
C ASN A 44 20.80 -20.34 -6.55
N ASP A 45 21.10 -19.21 -5.89
CA ASP A 45 21.22 -19.14 -4.43
C ASP A 45 19.88 -19.48 -3.77
N ILE A 46 18.78 -18.92 -4.30
CA ILE A 46 17.44 -19.21 -3.77
C ILE A 46 17.06 -20.66 -4.01
N ARG A 47 17.40 -21.26 -5.17
CA ARG A 47 17.14 -22.68 -5.45
C ARG A 47 17.87 -23.60 -4.49
N VAL A 48 19.13 -23.31 -4.15
CA VAL A 48 19.89 -24.07 -3.14
C VAL A 48 19.18 -24.00 -1.78
N LEU A 49 18.77 -22.80 -1.38
CA LEU A 49 18.02 -22.60 -0.14
C LEU A 49 16.69 -23.37 -0.12
N ILE A 50 15.92 -23.33 -1.21
CA ILE A 50 14.68 -24.12 -1.35
C ILE A 50 15.00 -25.61 -1.26
N TYR A 51 16.03 -26.09 -1.97
CA TYR A 51 16.41 -27.50 -1.95
C TYR A 51 16.76 -27.99 -0.54
N ASP A 52 17.54 -27.21 0.20
CA ASP A 52 17.91 -27.52 1.58
C ASP A 52 16.69 -27.62 2.50
N PHE A 53 15.75 -26.67 2.37
CA PHE A 53 14.50 -26.71 3.11
C PHE A 53 13.63 -27.93 2.72
N LEU A 54 13.51 -28.24 1.43
CA LEU A 54 12.75 -29.40 0.95
C LEU A 54 13.36 -30.74 1.38
N LYS A 55 14.69 -30.79 1.57
CA LYS A 55 15.40 -31.97 2.10
C LYS A 55 15.39 -32.05 3.63
N GLY A 56 14.97 -30.99 4.30
CA GLY A 56 14.98 -30.89 5.76
C GLY A 56 16.38 -30.65 6.35
N THR A 57 17.35 -30.22 5.54
CA THR A 57 18.67 -29.80 6.03
C THR A 57 18.64 -28.40 6.63
N LYS A 58 17.64 -27.60 6.26
CA LYS A 58 17.28 -26.32 6.90
C LYS A 58 15.88 -26.39 7.47
N ASP A 59 15.71 -25.85 8.67
CA ASP A 59 14.38 -25.72 9.27
C ASP A 59 13.61 -24.52 8.68
N ILE A 60 12.32 -24.42 9.01
CA ILE A 60 11.45 -23.37 8.48
C ILE A 60 11.78 -21.96 8.99
N ILE A 61 12.39 -21.84 10.16
CA ILE A 61 12.82 -20.55 10.73
C ILE A 61 14.07 -20.06 10.00
N GLU A 62 15.05 -20.94 9.81
CA GLU A 62 16.25 -20.69 9.02
C GLU A 62 15.88 -20.34 7.59
N PHE A 63 15.07 -21.18 6.93
CA PHE A 63 14.59 -20.96 5.57
C PHE A 63 13.91 -19.59 5.40
N LYS A 64 12.98 -19.24 6.31
CA LYS A 64 12.29 -17.94 6.29
C LYS A 64 13.24 -16.76 6.51
N THR A 65 14.28 -16.93 7.31
CA THR A 65 15.22 -15.84 7.62
C THR A 65 16.21 -15.62 6.48
N GLU A 66 16.73 -16.70 5.90
CA GLU A 66 17.66 -16.63 4.77
C GLU A 66 16.98 -16.13 3.49
N ILE A 67 15.75 -16.58 3.20
CA ILE A 67 15.00 -16.11 2.01
C ILE A 67 14.74 -14.60 2.10
N ASP A 68 14.41 -14.09 3.29
CA ASP A 68 14.23 -12.66 3.54
C ASP A 68 15.54 -11.88 3.31
N SER A 69 16.64 -12.41 3.85
CA SER A 69 17.97 -11.79 3.71
C SER A 69 18.39 -11.68 2.24
N ILE A 70 18.26 -12.76 1.47
CA ILE A 70 18.59 -12.79 0.04
C ILE A 70 17.73 -11.77 -0.72
N ASN A 71 16.42 -11.72 -0.47
CA ASN A 71 15.52 -10.79 -1.16
C ASN A 71 15.70 -9.33 -0.72
N LYS A 72 16.13 -9.05 0.51
CA LYS A 72 16.48 -7.69 0.96
C LYS A 72 17.73 -7.17 0.26
N GLN A 73 18.71 -8.03 0.05
CA GLN A 73 19.92 -7.70 -0.70
C GLN A 73 19.62 -7.60 -2.21
N ASN A 74 18.63 -8.37 -2.68
CA ASN A 74 18.27 -8.50 -4.09
C ASN A 74 16.76 -8.32 -4.29
N ASN A 75 16.27 -7.08 -4.20
CA ASN A 75 14.83 -6.78 -4.33
C ASN A 75 14.37 -6.83 -5.81
N LEU A 76 14.36 -8.03 -6.40
CA LEU A 76 14.08 -8.25 -7.82
C LEU A 76 12.68 -8.79 -8.10
N TRP A 77 11.98 -9.26 -7.06
CA TRP A 77 10.65 -9.86 -7.15
C TRP A 77 9.62 -9.23 -6.22
N GLY A 78 10.01 -8.25 -5.39
CA GLY A 78 9.13 -7.62 -4.40
C GLY A 78 8.78 -8.50 -3.19
N PHE A 79 9.50 -9.60 -2.98
CA PHE A 79 9.16 -10.58 -1.94
C PHE A 79 9.24 -10.01 -0.52
N THR A 80 10.01 -8.95 -0.28
CA THR A 80 10.11 -8.29 1.04
C THR A 80 8.82 -7.60 1.48
N ALA A 81 7.83 -7.47 0.59
CA ALA A 81 6.57 -6.77 0.82
C ALA A 81 5.50 -7.60 1.55
N ILE A 82 4.29 -7.05 1.62
CA ILE A 82 3.16 -7.58 2.39
C ILE A 82 2.77 -9.01 1.94
N LYS A 83 2.75 -9.27 0.64
CA LYS A 83 2.30 -10.56 0.08
C LYS A 83 3.38 -11.65 0.10
N GLY A 84 4.63 -11.30 0.34
CA GLY A 84 5.76 -12.23 0.46
C GLY A 84 6.15 -12.46 1.91
N GLN A 85 7.17 -11.73 2.37
CA GLN A 85 7.79 -11.94 3.67
C GLN A 85 6.84 -11.69 4.85
N MET A 86 5.97 -10.68 4.78
CA MET A 86 5.00 -10.44 5.85
C MET A 86 3.98 -11.58 5.92
N PHE A 87 3.47 -12.03 4.78
CA PHE A 87 2.61 -13.21 4.72
C PHE A 87 3.29 -14.44 5.33
N PHE A 88 4.55 -14.71 4.98
CA PHE A 88 5.32 -15.82 5.56
C PHE A 88 5.50 -15.68 7.09
N ASN A 89 5.83 -14.48 7.55
CA ASN A 89 5.94 -14.17 8.98
C ASN A 89 4.64 -14.44 9.73
N LEU A 90 3.49 -14.06 9.17
CA LEU A 90 2.19 -14.29 9.78
C LEU A 90 1.83 -15.78 9.75
N LEU A 91 2.11 -16.49 8.65
CA LEU A 91 1.87 -17.93 8.54
C LEU A 91 2.55 -18.73 9.67
N LEU A 92 3.77 -18.32 10.08
CA LEU A 92 4.47 -18.95 11.21
C LEU A 92 3.99 -18.49 12.59
N LYS A 93 3.50 -17.26 12.72
CA LYS A 93 3.10 -16.68 14.01
C LYS A 93 1.69 -17.07 14.47
N THR A 94 0.77 -17.39 13.57
CA THR A 94 -0.68 -17.49 13.87
C THR A 94 -1.15 -18.93 14.19
N GLY A 95 -0.28 -19.81 14.68
CA GLY A 95 -0.62 -21.21 15.00
C GLY A 95 -0.72 -21.53 16.48
N ASP A 96 -1.44 -22.61 16.80
CA ASP A 96 -1.45 -23.22 18.14
C ASP A 96 -0.03 -23.73 18.50
N ILE A 97 0.37 -23.60 19.76
CA ILE A 97 1.77 -23.80 20.20
C ILE A 97 2.29 -25.22 19.89
N ASP A 98 1.42 -26.23 19.92
CA ASP A 98 1.83 -27.62 19.71
C ASP A 98 1.82 -28.00 18.22
N ASN A 99 3.00 -28.40 17.71
CA ASN A 99 3.22 -28.93 16.35
C ASN A 99 2.88 -28.01 15.16
N HIS A 100 2.61 -26.71 15.37
CA HIS A 100 2.34 -25.77 14.26
C HIS A 100 3.49 -25.70 13.27
N TYR A 101 4.73 -25.54 13.73
CA TYR A 101 5.90 -25.50 12.85
C TYR A 101 6.01 -26.76 12.00
N THR A 102 5.85 -27.95 12.59
CA THR A 102 5.85 -29.22 11.85
C THR A 102 4.76 -29.26 10.78
N LYS A 103 3.54 -28.79 11.10
CA LYS A 103 2.41 -28.75 10.17
C LYS A 103 2.67 -27.78 9.02
N VAL A 104 3.14 -26.57 9.31
CA VAL A 104 3.45 -25.56 8.29
C VAL A 104 4.65 -25.98 7.46
N THR A 105 5.69 -26.57 8.07
CA THR A 105 6.83 -27.14 7.34
C THR A 105 6.35 -28.16 6.32
N ARG A 106 5.56 -29.17 6.73
CA ARG A 106 5.03 -30.16 5.80
C ARG A 106 4.20 -29.53 4.69
N LEU A 107 3.31 -28.59 5.04
CA LEU A 107 2.48 -27.87 4.09
C LEU A 107 3.32 -27.09 3.08
N LEU A 108 4.29 -26.30 3.53
CA LEU A 108 5.12 -25.49 2.65
C LEU A 108 6.05 -26.36 1.80
N THR A 109 6.62 -27.44 2.34
CA THR A 109 7.43 -28.37 1.52
C THR A 109 6.62 -28.94 0.35
N GLU A 110 5.32 -29.17 0.53
CA GLU A 110 4.44 -29.60 -0.55
C GLU A 110 4.06 -28.44 -1.49
N CYS A 111 3.72 -27.27 -0.95
CA CYS A 111 3.18 -26.17 -1.77
C CYS A 111 4.24 -25.42 -2.58
N ILE A 112 5.46 -25.23 -2.04
CA ILE A 112 6.49 -24.42 -2.72
C ILE A 112 7.32 -25.21 -3.72
N SER A 113 7.35 -26.55 -3.62
CA SER A 113 8.04 -27.40 -4.60
C SER A 113 7.52 -27.16 -6.01
N GLU A 114 8.39 -27.27 -7.02
CA GLU A 114 8.00 -27.10 -8.43
C GLU A 114 6.77 -27.96 -8.78
N PRO A 115 5.68 -27.37 -9.29
CA PRO A 115 4.55 -28.15 -9.76
C PRO A 115 4.88 -28.92 -11.05
N SER A 116 4.35 -30.13 -11.20
CA SER A 116 4.54 -30.92 -12.42
C SER A 116 3.82 -30.32 -13.62
N ASP A 117 2.66 -29.73 -13.39
CA ASP A 117 1.75 -29.16 -14.39
C ASP A 117 0.76 -28.18 -13.73
N LEU A 118 -0.06 -27.51 -14.54
CA LEU A 118 -1.04 -26.53 -14.03
C LEU A 118 -2.01 -27.18 -13.02
N PRO A 119 -2.63 -28.36 -13.28
CA PRO A 119 -3.43 -29.05 -12.27
C PRO A 119 -2.75 -29.25 -10.92
N ASP A 120 -1.48 -29.65 -10.89
CA ASP A 120 -0.70 -29.79 -9.65
C ASP A 120 -0.46 -28.42 -8.98
N ALA A 121 -0.16 -27.37 -9.75
CA ALA A 121 -0.02 -26.00 -9.22
C ALA A 121 -1.33 -25.52 -8.56
N LEU A 122 -2.48 -25.79 -9.19
CA LEU A 122 -3.80 -25.46 -8.66
C LEU A 122 -4.12 -26.23 -7.37
N LYS A 123 -3.74 -27.51 -7.30
CA LYS A 123 -3.88 -28.32 -6.08
C LYS A 123 -3.03 -27.75 -4.94
N LYS A 124 -1.77 -27.40 -5.20
CA LYS A 124 -0.86 -26.78 -4.21
C LYS A 124 -1.38 -25.42 -3.75
N ASN A 125 -1.94 -24.62 -4.66
CA ASN A 125 -2.57 -23.33 -4.35
C ASN A 125 -3.76 -23.49 -3.40
N GLU A 126 -4.71 -24.36 -3.76
CA GLU A 126 -5.90 -24.63 -2.97
C GLU A 126 -5.56 -25.17 -1.57
N LEU A 127 -4.51 -25.99 -1.47
CA LEU A 127 -4.05 -26.54 -0.19
C LEU A 127 -3.58 -25.43 0.78
N LEU A 128 -2.75 -24.49 0.32
CA LEU A 128 -2.30 -23.37 1.15
C LEU A 128 -3.41 -22.36 1.38
N ASP A 129 -4.25 -22.08 0.39
CA ASP A 129 -5.39 -21.16 0.49
C ASP A 129 -6.39 -21.63 1.56
N LYS A 130 -6.75 -22.91 1.54
CA LYS A 130 -7.62 -23.50 2.56
C LYS A 130 -7.03 -23.36 3.96
N TYR A 131 -5.77 -23.72 4.13
CA TYR A 131 -5.08 -23.60 5.42
C TYR A 131 -5.03 -22.14 5.92
N THR A 132 -4.71 -21.21 5.02
CA THR A 132 -4.62 -19.79 5.32
C THR A 132 -6.00 -19.21 5.66
N THR A 133 -7.03 -19.56 4.89
CA THR A 133 -8.42 -19.14 5.11
C THR A 133 -8.96 -19.63 6.43
N ASP A 134 -8.66 -20.88 6.81
CA ASP A 134 -9.06 -21.44 8.10
C ASP A 134 -8.46 -20.65 9.28
N ILE A 135 -7.18 -20.29 9.20
CA ILE A 135 -6.50 -19.45 10.21
C ILE A 135 -7.10 -18.04 10.22
N PHE A 136 -7.23 -17.43 9.05
CA PHE A 136 -7.69 -16.06 8.90
C PHE A 136 -9.12 -15.86 9.42
N ASN A 137 -10.02 -16.82 9.17
CA ASN A 137 -11.40 -16.77 9.63
C ASN A 137 -11.54 -17.00 11.14
N LYS A 138 -10.65 -17.79 11.74
CA LYS A 138 -10.64 -18.05 13.19
C LYS A 138 -9.91 -16.95 13.99
N ALA A 139 -9.11 -16.12 13.31
CA ALA A 139 -8.29 -15.13 13.98
C ALA A 139 -9.15 -14.02 14.63
N PRO A 140 -8.93 -13.70 15.92
CA PRO A 140 -9.64 -12.62 16.58
C PRO A 140 -9.25 -11.23 16.02
N ASP A 141 -8.02 -11.10 15.51
CA ASP A 141 -7.55 -9.93 14.78
C ASP A 141 -7.00 -10.37 13.41
N LYS A 142 -7.77 -10.12 12.36
CA LYS A 142 -7.42 -10.46 10.97
C LYS A 142 -6.11 -9.83 10.49
N ARG A 143 -5.66 -8.71 11.11
CA ARG A 143 -4.39 -8.06 10.77
C ARG A 143 -3.17 -8.85 11.28
N LYS A 144 -3.38 -9.77 12.22
CA LYS A 144 -2.36 -10.66 12.77
C LYS A 144 -2.43 -12.08 12.19
N ALA A 145 -3.22 -12.26 11.13
CA ALA A 145 -3.37 -13.51 10.43
C ALA A 145 -2.87 -13.39 8.98
N PRO A 146 -2.31 -14.47 8.41
CA PRO A 146 -1.91 -14.47 7.01
C PRO A 146 -3.14 -14.26 6.11
N ASN A 147 -3.07 -13.29 5.20
CA ASN A 147 -4.19 -12.97 4.32
C ASN A 147 -4.25 -13.95 3.14
N PRO A 148 -5.38 -14.69 2.93
CA PRO A 148 -5.56 -15.60 1.79
C PRO A 148 -5.28 -14.97 0.42
N GLY A 149 -5.57 -13.67 0.25
CA GLY A 149 -5.29 -12.93 -0.99
C GLY A 149 -3.81 -12.76 -1.35
N SER A 150 -2.89 -13.30 -0.53
CA SER A 150 -1.45 -13.33 -0.81
C SER A 150 -0.99 -14.66 -1.40
N VAL A 151 -1.80 -15.72 -1.33
CA VAL A 151 -1.39 -17.10 -1.63
C VAL A 151 -0.90 -17.27 -3.07
N CYS A 152 -1.64 -16.73 -4.06
CA CYS A 152 -1.23 -16.81 -5.47
C CYS A 152 0.14 -16.19 -5.72
N TYR A 153 0.38 -14.97 -5.23
CA TYR A 153 1.67 -14.31 -5.36
C TYR A 153 2.78 -15.11 -4.64
N PHE A 154 2.52 -15.49 -3.38
CA PHE A 154 3.50 -16.17 -2.54
C PHE A 154 4.00 -17.48 -3.16
N LEU A 155 3.09 -18.32 -3.66
CA LEU A 155 3.46 -19.60 -4.28
C LEU A 155 4.06 -19.44 -5.66
N SER A 156 3.48 -18.58 -6.50
CA SER A 156 3.99 -18.38 -7.86
C SER A 156 5.40 -17.78 -7.87
N TYR A 157 5.79 -17.02 -6.84
CA TYR A 157 7.18 -16.64 -6.60
C TYR A 157 8.11 -17.86 -6.54
N PHE A 158 7.86 -18.82 -5.64
CA PHE A 158 8.72 -20.02 -5.51
C PHE A 158 8.70 -20.87 -6.79
N TRP A 159 7.55 -20.97 -7.45
CA TRP A 159 7.44 -21.72 -8.70
C TRP A 159 8.24 -21.08 -9.85
N GLN A 160 8.25 -19.75 -9.94
CA GLN A 160 9.10 -19.05 -10.91
C GLN A 160 10.60 -19.25 -10.59
N ILE A 161 11.00 -19.27 -9.32
CA ILE A 161 12.39 -19.58 -8.94
C ILE A 161 12.77 -20.99 -9.42
N HIS A 162 11.87 -21.97 -9.31
CA HIS A 162 12.11 -23.31 -9.85
C HIS A 162 12.24 -23.27 -11.39
N ASN A 163 11.29 -22.67 -12.08
CA ASN A 163 11.29 -22.60 -13.54
C ASN A 163 10.62 -21.33 -14.05
N TYR A 164 11.44 -20.31 -14.30
CA TYR A 164 10.96 -18.99 -14.70
C TYR A 164 10.34 -18.96 -16.09
N GLN A 165 10.67 -19.94 -16.95
CA GLN A 165 10.10 -20.06 -18.28
C GLN A 165 8.68 -20.63 -18.26
N LYS A 166 8.37 -21.46 -17.25
CA LYS A 166 7.08 -22.14 -17.12
C LYS A 166 6.10 -21.38 -16.22
N TRP A 167 6.56 -20.87 -15.08
CA TRP A 167 5.67 -20.36 -14.05
C TRP A 167 5.69 -18.83 -13.98
N PRO A 168 4.60 -18.14 -14.35
CA PRO A 168 4.49 -16.69 -14.18
C PRO A 168 4.12 -16.34 -12.73
N ILE A 169 4.63 -15.21 -12.22
CA ILE A 169 4.23 -14.69 -10.91
C ILE A 169 2.94 -13.87 -11.05
N MET A 170 1.97 -14.16 -10.19
CA MET A 170 0.72 -13.40 -10.13
C MET A 170 0.89 -12.11 -9.31
N TYR A 171 1.60 -11.14 -9.88
CA TYR A 171 1.76 -9.81 -9.29
C TYR A 171 0.43 -9.07 -9.22
N SER A 172 0.20 -8.35 -8.12
CA SER A 172 -1.02 -7.55 -7.97
C SER A 172 -1.05 -6.38 -8.95
N SER A 173 0.09 -5.77 -9.24
CA SER A 173 0.23 -4.71 -10.26
C SER A 173 -0.15 -5.20 -11.65
N ILE A 174 0.22 -6.43 -12.02
CA ILE A 174 -0.17 -7.02 -13.31
C ILE A 174 -1.66 -7.33 -13.33
N VAL A 175 -2.20 -7.92 -12.26
CA VAL A 175 -3.65 -8.18 -12.16
C VAL A 175 -4.45 -6.88 -12.29
N MET A 176 -4.01 -5.80 -11.64
CA MET A 176 -4.61 -4.48 -11.78
C MET A 176 -4.52 -3.97 -13.22
N SER A 177 -3.33 -4.03 -13.82
CA SER A 177 -3.10 -3.62 -15.21
C SER A 177 -4.00 -4.38 -16.18
N LEU A 178 -4.19 -5.68 -15.98
CA LEU A 178 -5.09 -6.52 -16.77
C LEU A 178 -6.57 -6.18 -16.52
N SER A 179 -6.95 -5.82 -15.30
CA SER A 179 -8.30 -5.34 -14.97
C SER A 179 -8.62 -4.02 -15.64
N GLU A 180 -7.69 -3.07 -15.64
CA GLU A 180 -7.86 -1.75 -16.25
C GLU A 180 -8.16 -1.81 -17.75
N ILE A 181 -7.58 -2.81 -18.43
CA ILE A 181 -7.82 -3.06 -19.85
C ILE A 181 -8.95 -4.07 -20.11
N GLY A 182 -9.73 -4.42 -19.08
CA GLY A 182 -10.88 -5.32 -19.21
C GLY A 182 -10.53 -6.78 -19.54
N LEU A 183 -9.28 -7.20 -19.32
CA LEU A 183 -8.83 -8.59 -19.54
C LEU A 183 -8.92 -9.46 -18.29
N TRP A 184 -9.15 -8.86 -17.12
CA TRP A 184 -9.23 -9.57 -15.86
C TRP A 184 -10.60 -9.42 -15.19
N GLU A 185 -11.27 -10.54 -14.99
CA GLU A 185 -12.49 -10.65 -14.19
C GLU A 185 -12.18 -11.16 -12.79
N GLN A 186 -12.93 -10.71 -11.80
CA GLN A 186 -12.71 -11.10 -10.41
C GLN A 186 -13.05 -12.59 -10.20
N PRO A 187 -12.06 -13.43 -9.82
CA PRO A 187 -12.26 -14.87 -9.63
C PRO A 187 -12.96 -15.17 -8.31
N LYS A 188 -13.65 -16.32 -8.22
CA LYS A 188 -14.39 -16.73 -7.01
C LYS A 188 -13.52 -17.40 -5.96
N SER A 189 -12.31 -17.84 -6.33
CA SER A 189 -11.37 -18.55 -5.45
C SER A 189 -9.92 -18.28 -5.83
N SER A 190 -8.98 -18.50 -4.91
CA SER A 190 -7.54 -18.43 -5.18
C SER A 190 -7.11 -19.40 -6.28
N ARG A 191 -7.70 -20.61 -6.30
CA ARG A 191 -7.48 -21.60 -7.36
C ARG A 191 -7.89 -21.07 -8.73
N GLU A 192 -9.10 -20.54 -8.84
CA GLU A 192 -9.59 -19.95 -10.08
C GLU A 192 -8.76 -18.73 -10.48
N ALA A 193 -8.34 -17.91 -9.51
CA ALA A 193 -7.46 -16.77 -9.73
C ALA A 193 -6.17 -17.19 -10.42
N TYR A 194 -5.43 -18.14 -9.84
CA TYR A 194 -4.16 -18.56 -10.46
C TYR A 194 -4.37 -19.27 -11.81
N ASN A 195 -5.44 -20.07 -11.95
CA ASN A 195 -5.78 -20.70 -13.22
C ASN A 195 -6.00 -19.68 -14.34
N ASN A 196 -6.87 -18.70 -14.07
CA ASN A 196 -7.24 -17.67 -15.04
C ASN A 196 -6.03 -16.81 -15.38
N PHE A 197 -5.19 -16.47 -14.39
CA PHE A 197 -3.96 -15.73 -14.60
C PHE A 197 -2.96 -16.50 -15.47
N TYR A 198 -2.70 -17.76 -15.15
CA TYR A 198 -1.79 -18.59 -15.92
C TYR A 198 -2.22 -18.70 -17.38
N LEU A 199 -3.49 -19.05 -17.63
CA LEU A 199 -4.01 -19.21 -18.98
C LEU A 199 -4.01 -17.89 -19.76
N LEU A 200 -4.39 -16.78 -19.12
CA LEU A 200 -4.36 -15.46 -19.72
C LEU A 200 -2.92 -15.04 -20.07
N ASN A 201 -1.94 -15.31 -19.20
CA ASN A 201 -0.53 -15.04 -19.47
C ASN A 201 -0.02 -15.87 -20.67
N GLU A 202 -0.42 -17.14 -20.80
CA GLU A 202 -0.12 -17.94 -22.00
C GLU A 202 -0.78 -17.35 -23.26
N GLU A 203 -2.05 -16.92 -23.18
CA GLU A 203 -2.75 -16.28 -24.30
C GLU A 203 -2.06 -14.96 -24.72
N ILE A 204 -1.59 -14.15 -23.76
CA ILE A 204 -0.81 -12.92 -24.00
C ILE A 204 0.51 -13.25 -24.71
N LYS A 205 1.30 -14.18 -24.17
CA LYS A 205 2.58 -14.60 -24.77
C LYS A 205 2.38 -15.11 -26.19
N ASN A 206 1.35 -15.92 -26.43
CA ASN A 206 1.05 -16.45 -27.76
C ASN A 206 0.63 -15.34 -28.74
N THR A 207 -0.14 -14.35 -28.27
CA THR A 207 -0.55 -13.19 -29.07
C THR A 207 0.66 -12.37 -29.51
N ILE A 208 1.54 -12.03 -28.56
CA ILE A 208 2.76 -11.27 -28.84
C ILE A 208 3.74 -12.08 -29.70
N SER A 209 3.87 -13.39 -29.43
CA SER A 209 4.74 -14.28 -30.22
C SER A 209 4.30 -14.35 -31.68
N SER A 210 2.98 -14.43 -31.91
CA SER A 210 2.40 -14.45 -33.26
C SER A 210 2.63 -13.13 -34.01
N HIS A 211 2.57 -11.99 -33.29
CA HIS A 211 2.82 -10.67 -33.87
C HIS A 211 4.31 -10.43 -34.17
N THR A 212 5.21 -10.85 -33.28
CA THR A 212 6.67 -10.56 -33.39
C THR A 212 7.46 -11.63 -34.13
N GLY A 213 6.91 -12.84 -34.30
CA GLY A 213 7.63 -14.01 -34.81
C GLY A 213 8.70 -14.56 -33.86
N LYS A 214 8.70 -14.11 -32.59
CA LYS A 214 9.67 -14.53 -31.56
C LYS A 214 8.95 -15.24 -30.42
N GLN A 215 9.63 -16.17 -29.76
CA GLN A 215 9.12 -16.74 -28.52
C GLN A 215 9.20 -15.69 -27.41
N ILE A 216 8.09 -15.46 -26.72
CA ILE A 216 8.01 -14.51 -25.61
C ILE A 216 8.11 -15.25 -24.29
N SER A 217 9.02 -14.80 -23.41
CA SER A 217 9.18 -15.35 -22.06
C SER A 217 8.16 -14.78 -21.07
N ASN A 218 8.04 -15.42 -19.88
CA ASN A 218 7.22 -14.87 -18.81
C ASN A 218 7.72 -13.50 -18.34
N TRP A 219 9.04 -13.29 -18.27
CA TRP A 219 9.60 -12.00 -17.88
C TRP A 219 9.34 -10.92 -18.92
N GLU A 220 9.43 -11.20 -20.21
CA GLU A 220 9.08 -10.22 -21.23
C GLU A 220 7.60 -9.82 -21.18
N ALA A 221 6.71 -10.79 -20.97
CA ALA A 221 5.29 -10.50 -20.76
C ALA A 221 5.05 -9.74 -19.45
N GLU A 222 5.73 -10.12 -18.36
CA GLU A 222 5.69 -9.44 -17.06
C GLU A 222 6.09 -7.96 -17.19
N HIS A 223 7.23 -7.69 -17.82
CA HIS A 223 7.80 -6.34 -17.97
C HIS A 223 6.95 -5.44 -18.85
N ALA A 224 6.38 -5.99 -19.93
CA ALA A 224 5.48 -5.23 -20.80
C ALA A 224 4.20 -4.76 -20.09
N PHE A 225 3.74 -5.51 -19.08
CA PHE A 225 2.49 -5.23 -18.36
C PHE A 225 2.70 -4.57 -16.99
N TRP A 226 3.93 -4.49 -16.47
CA TRP A 226 4.21 -3.80 -15.22
C TRP A 226 4.02 -2.28 -15.28
N ASN A 227 4.30 -1.67 -16.43
CA ASN A 227 4.30 -0.20 -16.60
C ASN A 227 3.13 0.29 -17.46
N LEU A 228 1.97 -0.39 -17.36
CA LEU A 228 0.77 -0.07 -18.13
C LEU A 228 0.20 1.29 -17.69
N ARG A 229 0.75 2.40 -18.20
CA ARG A 229 0.15 3.73 -18.10
C ARG A 229 -0.95 3.81 -19.16
N LYS A 230 -2.22 3.98 -18.76
CA LYS A 230 -3.41 4.09 -19.64
C LYS A 230 -3.03 4.64 -21.02
N VAL A 231 -3.13 3.79 -22.04
CA VAL A 231 -3.05 4.23 -23.43
C VAL A 231 -4.41 4.89 -23.73
N SER A 232 -4.47 6.22 -23.68
CA SER A 232 -5.63 6.92 -24.22
C SER A 232 -5.63 6.73 -25.74
N THR A 233 -6.39 5.76 -26.23
CA THR A 233 -6.80 5.69 -27.63
C THR A 233 -7.88 6.74 -27.88
N SER A 234 -7.49 8.01 -27.98
CA SER A 234 -8.32 8.98 -28.69
C SER A 234 -7.48 10.08 -29.33
N SER A 235 -7.57 10.09 -30.65
CA SER A 235 -7.32 11.25 -31.47
C SER A 235 -8.13 12.45 -30.96
N LYS A 236 -7.52 13.64 -31.10
CA LYS A 236 -8.11 14.95 -30.84
C LYS A 236 -9.59 15.05 -31.27
N SER A 237 -10.48 15.36 -30.34
CA SER A 237 -11.49 16.41 -30.53
C SER A 237 -12.09 16.85 -29.19
N ALA A 238 -12.21 18.16 -29.01
CA ALA A 238 -12.81 18.81 -27.87
C ALA A 238 -14.34 18.83 -28.00
N LYS A 239 -15.08 18.54 -26.91
CA LYS A 239 -16.13 19.41 -26.32
C LYS A 239 -16.99 18.71 -25.26
N ASN A 240 -17.23 19.52 -24.21
CA ASN A 240 -18.40 19.68 -23.35
C ASN A 240 -18.86 18.56 -22.39
N LYS A 241 -18.73 18.93 -21.10
CA LYS A 241 -19.54 18.51 -19.96
C LYS A 241 -21.03 18.48 -20.29
N GLU A 242 -21.69 17.40 -19.93
CA GLU A 242 -23.04 17.44 -19.38
C GLU A 242 -23.22 16.35 -18.32
N ILE A 243 -23.76 16.77 -17.18
CA ILE A 243 -24.02 16.02 -15.96
C ILE A 243 -25.45 15.50 -16.05
N ILE A 244 -25.67 14.20 -15.82
CA ILE A 244 -26.99 13.68 -15.45
C ILE A 244 -26.81 12.75 -14.24
N LEU A 245 -27.34 13.20 -13.10
CA LEU A 245 -27.54 12.45 -11.86
C LEU A 245 -29.00 11.97 -11.81
N VAL A 246 -29.24 10.69 -11.56
CA VAL A 246 -30.43 10.21 -10.82
C VAL A 246 -30.06 8.97 -9.98
N ASN A 247 -30.35 9.05 -8.68
CA ASN A 247 -30.38 8.02 -7.61
C ASN A 247 -31.26 6.79 -8.00
N ASP A 248 -31.22 5.60 -7.39
CA ASP A 248 -31.18 5.32 -5.96
C ASP A 248 -30.85 3.82 -5.67
N GLN A 249 -30.06 3.63 -4.61
CA GLN A 249 -29.99 2.53 -3.63
C GLN A 249 -30.08 1.04 -4.04
N SER A 250 -28.93 0.35 -3.88
CA SER A 250 -28.87 -0.80 -2.95
C SER A 250 -27.48 -0.91 -2.31
N ASP A 251 -27.49 -1.16 -1.01
CA ASP A 251 -26.32 -1.28 -0.14
C ASP A 251 -25.41 -2.49 -0.45
N SER A 252 -24.13 -2.29 -0.14
CA SER A 252 -23.06 -3.29 0.04
C SER A 252 -22.33 -3.80 -1.22
N VAL A 253 -21.23 -3.13 -1.59
CA VAL A 253 -20.02 -3.80 -2.11
C VAL A 253 -18.78 -3.04 -1.63
N THR A 254 -17.87 -3.81 -1.05
CA THR A 254 -16.56 -3.50 -0.47
C THR A 254 -15.74 -2.50 -1.29
N ALA A 255 -15.28 -1.43 -0.64
CA ALA A 255 -14.44 -0.38 -1.20
C ALA A 255 -13.23 -0.94 -1.97
N ALA A 256 -13.17 -0.62 -3.27
CA ALA A 256 -11.97 -0.75 -4.08
C ALA A 256 -10.83 0.05 -3.41
N LEU A 257 -9.65 -0.57 -3.28
CA LEU A 257 -8.45 0.11 -2.79
C LEU A 257 -8.03 1.13 -3.84
N ILE A 258 -8.28 2.41 -3.57
CA ILE A 258 -7.78 3.52 -4.36
C ILE A 258 -6.28 3.66 -4.01
N GLU A 259 -5.40 3.27 -4.94
CA GLU A 259 -3.94 3.46 -4.85
C GLU A 259 -3.54 4.68 -5.71
N ALA A 260 -2.54 5.44 -5.27
CA ALA A 260 -2.05 6.62 -6.00
C ALA A 260 -1.41 6.24 -7.34
N THR A 261 -1.57 7.06 -8.38
CA THR A 261 -0.95 6.85 -9.70
C THR A 261 0.58 6.93 -9.72
N PHE A 262 1.22 7.29 -8.60
CA PHE A 262 2.66 7.43 -8.46
C PHE A 262 3.14 6.95 -7.08
N ASN A 263 4.43 6.64 -6.97
CA ASN A 263 5.01 6.35 -5.67
C ASN A 263 5.28 7.63 -4.88
N ILE A 264 4.52 7.82 -3.79
CA ILE A 264 4.69 8.96 -2.88
C ILE A 264 6.12 9.09 -2.31
N PHE A 265 6.85 7.98 -2.14
CA PHE A 265 8.19 7.97 -1.55
C PHE A 265 9.27 8.55 -2.48
N GLU A 266 8.98 8.76 -3.76
CA GLU A 266 9.86 9.52 -4.67
C GLU A 266 9.87 11.02 -4.35
N TYR A 267 8.79 11.51 -3.73
CA TYR A 267 8.57 12.94 -3.47
C TYR A 267 8.75 13.31 -2.00
N ILE A 268 8.79 12.32 -1.09
CA ILE A 268 8.90 12.54 0.35
C ILE A 268 10.36 12.40 0.81
N PRO A 269 10.91 13.38 1.55
CA PRO A 269 12.26 13.26 2.12
C PRO A 269 12.43 12.08 3.09
N PRO A 270 13.63 11.47 3.19
CA PRO A 270 13.88 10.32 4.07
C PRO A 270 13.51 10.54 5.54
N VAL A 271 13.64 11.78 6.02
CA VAL A 271 13.32 12.17 7.40
C VAL A 271 11.82 12.00 7.71
N THR A 272 10.95 12.17 6.72
CA THR A 272 9.50 12.08 6.85
C THR A 272 8.95 10.74 6.34
N ALA A 273 9.66 10.04 5.46
CA ALA A 273 9.29 8.72 4.93
C ALA A 273 9.11 7.64 6.01
N GLY A 274 9.83 7.73 7.13
CA GLY A 274 9.74 6.80 8.26
C GLY A 274 8.55 7.03 9.20
N LEU A 275 7.65 7.99 8.92
CA LEU A 275 6.57 8.38 9.83
C LEU A 275 5.65 7.22 10.21
N ILE A 276 5.26 6.39 9.23
CA ILE A 276 4.39 5.24 9.45
C ILE A 276 5.08 4.21 10.36
N ASP A 277 6.37 3.93 10.11
CA ASP A 277 7.15 2.97 10.89
C ASP A 277 7.37 3.43 12.32
N LEU A 278 7.63 4.73 12.53
CA LEU A 278 7.73 5.34 13.86
C LEU A 278 6.46 5.12 14.69
N GLY A 279 5.28 5.25 14.08
CA GLY A 279 4.01 4.96 14.74
C GLY A 279 3.81 3.47 15.08
N ARG A 280 4.47 2.55 14.37
CA ARG A 280 4.37 1.09 14.57
C ARG A 280 5.35 0.52 15.60
N LEU A 281 6.42 1.24 15.94
CA LEU A 281 7.42 0.75 16.89
C LEU A 281 6.79 0.29 18.22
N THR A 282 7.12 -0.93 18.63
CA THR A 282 6.74 -1.55 19.92
C THR A 282 7.92 -1.69 20.87
N ASP A 283 9.15 -1.71 20.32
CA ASP A 283 10.36 -2.07 21.06
C ASP A 283 11.11 -0.85 21.60
N THR A 284 10.50 0.34 21.47
CA THR A 284 11.02 1.61 21.99
C THR A 284 10.07 2.14 23.05
N SER A 285 10.60 2.69 24.14
CA SER A 285 9.80 3.30 25.21
C SER A 285 8.82 4.34 24.63
N ALA A 286 7.58 4.35 25.12
CA ALA A 286 6.51 5.23 24.63
C ALA A 286 6.90 6.73 24.55
N PRO A 287 7.63 7.33 25.51
CA PRO A 287 8.04 8.74 25.43
C PRO A 287 9.02 9.01 24.28
N THR A 288 10.05 8.17 24.13
CA THR A 288 11.05 8.29 23.05
C THR A 288 10.41 8.08 21.66
N LYS A 289 9.43 7.18 21.58
CA LYS A 289 8.65 6.94 20.37
C LYS A 289 7.78 8.16 20.03
N GLY A 290 7.02 8.66 21.00
CA GLY A 290 6.18 9.87 20.88
C GLY A 290 6.99 11.05 20.36
N GLY A 291 8.07 11.43 21.05
CA GLY A 291 8.89 12.57 20.65
C GLY A 291 9.60 12.43 19.29
N LYS A 292 9.86 11.20 18.80
CA LYS A 292 10.34 11.00 17.41
C LYS A 292 9.22 11.19 16.40
N TYR A 293 8.04 10.66 16.70
CA TYR A 293 6.86 10.76 15.86
C TYR A 293 6.36 12.22 15.75
N GLU A 294 6.26 12.93 16.87
CA GLU A 294 5.92 14.36 16.94
C GLU A 294 6.83 15.21 16.03
N ARG A 295 8.14 15.01 16.13
CA ARG A 295 9.12 15.70 15.29
C ARG A 295 8.95 15.41 13.80
N ALA A 296 8.64 14.17 13.45
CA ALA A 296 8.40 13.79 12.06
C ALA A 296 7.11 14.44 11.52
N VAL A 297 6.02 14.43 12.29
CA VAL A 297 4.78 15.15 11.93
C VAL A 297 5.05 16.64 11.75
N CYS A 298 5.79 17.26 12.67
CA CYS A 298 6.19 18.66 12.59
C CYS A 298 6.96 18.99 11.31
N GLU A 299 7.89 18.12 10.92
CA GLU A 299 8.66 18.29 9.70
C GLU A 299 7.77 18.19 8.45
N VAL A 300 6.79 17.28 8.42
CA VAL A 300 5.84 17.22 7.29
C VAL A 300 5.03 18.51 7.17
N PHE A 301 4.50 19.06 8.27
CA PHE A 301 3.74 20.32 8.23
C PHE A 301 4.58 21.51 7.74
N LYS A 302 5.88 21.56 8.08
CA LYS A 302 6.80 22.57 7.53
C LYS A 302 6.95 22.42 6.01
N GLN A 303 7.16 21.19 5.53
CA GLN A 303 7.33 20.91 4.11
C GLN A 303 6.02 21.14 3.32
N LEU A 304 4.86 20.98 3.96
CA LEU A 304 3.58 21.42 3.40
C LEU A 304 3.50 22.93 3.18
N GLY A 305 4.37 23.71 3.83
CA GLY A 305 4.48 25.16 3.68
C GLY A 305 3.91 25.96 4.86
N PHE A 306 3.46 25.31 5.94
CA PHE A 306 2.96 26.01 7.11
C PHE A 306 4.10 26.66 7.90
N MET A 307 3.82 27.81 8.53
CA MET A 307 4.62 28.31 9.65
C MET A 307 4.31 27.47 10.88
N VAL A 308 5.27 26.64 11.31
CA VAL A 308 5.06 25.71 12.43
C VAL A 308 5.67 26.24 13.72
N GLN A 309 4.85 26.35 14.77
CA GLN A 309 5.30 26.50 16.15
C GLN A 309 5.36 25.13 16.81
N HIS A 310 6.57 24.64 17.10
CA HIS A 310 6.77 23.35 17.78
C HIS A 310 6.75 23.56 19.29
N LEU A 311 5.83 22.89 19.99
CA LEU A 311 5.56 23.11 21.42
C LEU A 311 5.81 21.84 22.27
N GLY A 312 5.91 20.66 21.63
CA GLY A 312 6.09 19.35 22.25
C GLY A 312 7.30 19.17 23.20
N GLN A 313 7.20 18.11 24.02
CA GLN A 313 7.98 17.72 25.23
C GLN A 313 8.79 18.79 26.00
N GLY A 314 8.38 19.01 27.25
CA GLY A 314 9.18 19.66 28.32
C GLY A 314 8.57 20.91 28.95
N THR A 315 7.42 21.38 28.44
CA THR A 315 6.86 22.71 28.74
C THR A 315 5.47 22.70 29.40
N GLY A 316 4.83 21.53 29.54
CA GLY A 316 3.53 21.40 30.20
C GLY A 316 2.54 20.57 29.40
N ARG A 317 1.23 20.84 29.59
CA ARG A 317 0.15 20.33 28.73
C ARG A 317 0.01 21.24 27.53
N GLU A 318 0.81 20.98 26.52
CA GLU A 318 0.83 21.70 25.26
C GLU A 318 0.47 20.75 24.11
N PRO A 319 -0.13 21.24 23.01
CA PRO A 319 -0.21 20.47 21.77
C PRO A 319 1.20 20.25 21.22
N ASP A 320 1.38 19.29 20.31
CA ASP A 320 2.71 19.01 19.77
C ASP A 320 3.20 20.13 18.85
N LEU A 321 2.28 20.72 18.08
CA LEU A 321 2.55 21.89 17.26
C LEU A 321 1.30 22.71 16.90
N ILE A 322 1.55 23.93 16.41
CA ILE A 322 0.55 24.77 15.76
C ILE A 322 1.05 25.11 14.35
N ALA A 323 0.29 24.74 13.33
CA ALA A 323 0.58 25.01 11.93
C ALA A 323 -0.22 26.22 11.46
N ILE A 324 0.45 27.29 11.03
CA ILE A 324 -0.16 28.60 10.75
C ILE A 324 0.04 28.97 9.28
N HIS A 325 -1.03 29.42 8.63
CA HIS A 325 -0.99 30.09 7.34
C HIS A 325 -1.61 31.49 7.48
N LYS A 326 -0.73 32.49 7.67
CA LYS A 326 -1.13 33.87 7.99
C LYS A 326 -1.87 34.57 6.86
N GLU A 327 -1.49 34.32 5.61
CA GLU A 327 -2.09 34.97 4.43
C GLU A 327 -3.60 34.72 4.38
N GLU A 328 -4.03 33.51 4.75
CA GLU A 328 -5.43 33.12 4.82
C GLU A 328 -6.03 33.20 6.24
N ASN A 329 -5.31 33.69 7.25
CA ASN A 329 -5.80 33.72 8.63
C ASN A 329 -6.27 32.33 9.14
N VAL A 330 -5.55 31.27 8.73
CA VAL A 330 -5.84 29.86 9.10
C VAL A 330 -4.76 29.34 10.05
N ALA A 331 -5.17 28.58 11.05
CA ALA A 331 -4.25 27.75 11.84
C ALA A 331 -4.87 26.40 12.20
N PHE A 332 -4.01 25.39 12.36
CA PHE A 332 -4.35 24.09 12.91
C PHE A 332 -3.55 23.85 14.19
N ILE A 333 -4.25 23.54 15.27
CA ILE A 333 -3.65 22.97 16.47
C ILE A 333 -3.52 21.47 16.21
N VAL A 334 -2.32 20.91 16.36
CA VAL A 334 -2.02 19.54 15.94
C VAL A 334 -1.45 18.73 17.10
N ASP A 335 -1.99 17.52 17.28
CA ASP A 335 -1.57 16.54 18.28
C ASP A 335 -1.27 15.20 17.58
N ALA A 336 -0.08 14.66 17.81
CA ALA A 336 0.51 13.52 17.14
C ALA A 336 0.53 12.30 18.07
N LYS A 337 -0.21 11.26 17.71
CA LYS A 337 -0.42 10.07 18.52
C LYS A 337 0.24 8.84 17.91
N ALA A 338 1.38 8.44 18.47
CA ALA A 338 2.18 7.31 17.99
C ALA A 338 1.63 5.93 18.47
N TYR A 339 0.55 5.44 17.85
CA TYR A 339 -0.08 4.16 18.20
C TYR A 339 0.08 3.08 17.13
N SER A 340 0.50 1.88 17.55
CA SER A 340 0.69 0.74 16.64
C SER A 340 -0.61 0.03 16.27
N ASN A 341 -1.62 0.07 17.13
CA ASN A 341 -2.87 -0.70 16.99
C ASN A 341 -4.13 0.16 16.81
N GLY A 342 -3.95 1.38 16.30
CA GLY A 342 -5.01 2.39 16.18
C GLY A 342 -5.22 3.16 17.47
N TYR A 343 -5.34 4.47 17.33
CA TYR A 343 -5.55 5.39 18.43
C TYR A 343 -7.00 5.35 18.92
N ILE A 344 -7.17 5.31 20.23
CA ILE A 344 -8.46 5.43 20.92
C ILE A 344 -8.41 6.72 21.73
N LEU A 345 -9.45 7.53 21.63
CA LEU A 345 -9.58 8.71 22.45
C LEU A 345 -9.82 8.32 23.91
N SER A 346 -8.91 8.71 24.80
CA SER A 346 -9.09 8.54 26.24
C SER A 346 -9.67 9.80 26.88
N THR A 347 -10.31 9.66 28.04
CA THR A 347 -10.81 10.81 28.82
C THR A 347 -9.69 11.80 29.19
N GLY A 348 -8.46 11.32 29.36
CA GLY A 348 -7.29 12.16 29.59
C GLY A 348 -6.95 13.02 28.36
N ASP A 349 -7.02 12.43 27.17
CA ASP A 349 -6.80 13.15 25.91
C ASP A 349 -7.90 14.18 25.65
N GLU A 350 -9.17 13.84 25.88
CA GLU A 350 -10.28 14.78 25.76
C GLU A 350 -10.08 16.04 26.60
N ARG A 351 -9.62 15.85 27.84
CA ARG A 351 -9.30 16.95 28.75
C ARG A 351 -8.15 17.80 28.22
N ALA A 352 -7.07 17.16 27.78
CA ALA A 352 -5.90 17.85 27.25
C ALA A 352 -6.26 18.68 26.01
N ILE A 353 -6.99 18.10 25.05
CA ILE A 353 -7.45 18.77 23.84
C ILE A 353 -8.29 20.02 24.18
N ARG A 354 -9.21 19.92 25.15
CA ARG A 354 -10.00 21.07 25.60
C ARG A 354 -9.13 22.17 26.23
N GLU A 355 -8.12 21.78 27.01
CA GLU A 355 -7.16 22.72 27.59
C GLU A 355 -6.37 23.45 26.48
N TYR A 356 -5.93 22.74 25.44
CA TYR A 356 -5.24 23.33 24.29
C TYR A 356 -6.11 24.34 23.56
N ILE A 357 -7.36 23.97 23.24
CA ILE A 357 -8.31 24.81 22.53
C ILE A 357 -8.59 26.09 23.32
N ASN A 358 -8.89 25.95 24.62
CA ASN A 358 -9.19 27.09 25.48
C ASN A 358 -7.99 28.02 25.67
N HIS A 359 -6.77 27.49 25.60
CA HIS A 359 -5.54 28.27 25.75
C HIS A 359 -5.14 28.99 24.46
N TYR A 360 -5.17 28.30 23.31
CA TYR A 360 -4.59 28.79 22.06
C TYR A 360 -5.56 29.51 21.14
N CYS A 361 -6.85 29.13 21.10
CA CYS A 361 -7.80 29.80 20.22
C CYS A 361 -7.90 31.31 20.51
N PRO A 362 -8.00 31.78 21.78
CA PRO A 362 -8.03 33.21 22.08
C PRO A 362 -6.74 33.95 21.68
N LYS A 363 -5.58 33.29 21.77
CA LYS A 363 -4.29 33.87 21.37
C LYS A 363 -4.20 34.03 19.86
N LEU A 364 -4.52 32.97 19.11
CA LEU A 364 -4.53 32.98 17.65
C LEU A 364 -5.48 34.03 17.10
N LYS A 365 -6.68 34.19 17.70
CA LYS A 365 -7.61 35.27 17.32
C LYS A 365 -7.07 36.67 17.56
N LYS A 366 -6.36 36.90 18.67
CA LYS A 366 -5.69 38.19 18.92
C LYS A 366 -4.60 38.48 17.88
N GLU A 367 -4.02 37.45 17.30
CA GLU A 367 -3.06 37.54 16.18
C GLU A 367 -3.72 37.64 14.80
N GLY A 368 -5.07 37.73 14.73
CA GLY A 368 -5.83 37.88 13.48
C GLY A 368 -6.25 36.56 12.82
N ILE A 369 -5.91 35.41 13.42
CA ILE A 369 -6.27 34.09 12.90
C ILE A 369 -7.70 33.73 13.33
N ASN A 370 -8.63 33.75 12.36
CA ASN A 370 -10.05 33.57 12.62
C ASN A 370 -10.58 32.18 12.20
N ARG A 371 -9.82 31.44 11.39
CA ARG A 371 -10.15 30.08 10.93
C ARG A 371 -9.24 29.07 11.63
N ILE A 372 -9.72 28.51 12.74
CA ILE A 372 -8.92 27.60 13.57
C ILE A 372 -9.48 26.20 13.46
N GLY A 373 -8.63 25.24 13.09
CA GLY A 373 -8.93 23.81 13.09
C GLY A 373 -8.12 23.05 14.15
N PHE A 374 -8.51 21.81 14.41
CA PHE A 374 -7.79 20.87 15.26
C PHE A 374 -7.52 19.59 14.45
N ILE A 375 -6.28 19.09 14.48
CA ILE A 375 -5.90 17.86 13.78
C ILE A 375 -5.28 16.89 14.78
N ILE A 376 -5.78 15.66 14.81
CA ILE A 376 -5.05 14.53 15.41
C ILE A 376 -4.38 13.76 14.29
N VAL A 377 -3.08 13.52 14.40
CA VAL A 377 -2.30 12.69 13.48
C VAL A 377 -1.97 11.36 14.14
N SER A 378 -2.35 10.24 13.51
CA SER A 378 -2.02 8.89 13.97
C SER A 378 -1.89 7.95 12.77
N ASN A 379 -1.28 6.77 12.93
CA ASN A 379 -1.27 5.77 11.87
C ASN A 379 -2.67 5.26 11.51
N SER A 380 -3.53 5.14 12.51
CA SER A 380 -4.94 4.77 12.35
C SER A 380 -5.74 5.19 13.59
N PHE A 381 -7.07 5.22 13.43
CA PHE A 381 -8.02 5.57 14.48
C PHE A 381 -8.99 4.41 14.69
N LYS A 382 -9.43 4.21 15.93
CA LYS A 382 -10.57 3.33 16.23
C LYS A 382 -11.87 4.13 16.24
N SER A 383 -13.00 3.47 16.38
CA SER A 383 -14.31 4.13 16.53
C SER A 383 -14.40 4.90 17.86
N GLY A 384 -15.38 5.80 17.97
CA GLY A 384 -15.71 6.53 19.20
C GLY A 384 -15.35 8.02 19.23
N PHE A 385 -14.91 8.60 18.11
CA PHE A 385 -14.53 10.02 18.05
C PHE A 385 -15.72 10.95 17.72
N GLU A 386 -16.77 10.45 17.06
CA GLU A 386 -17.86 11.26 16.50
C GLU A 386 -18.54 12.18 17.53
N GLY A 387 -18.89 11.63 18.69
CA GLY A 387 -19.52 12.41 19.77
C GLY A 387 -18.64 13.56 20.25
N PHE A 388 -17.34 13.30 20.44
CA PHE A 388 -16.37 14.29 20.88
C PHE A 388 -16.09 15.35 19.80
N ILE A 389 -15.92 14.92 18.54
CA ILE A 389 -15.73 15.82 17.39
C ILE A 389 -16.90 16.79 17.27
N ASN A 390 -18.13 16.28 17.34
CA ASN A 390 -19.34 17.08 17.27
C ASN A 390 -19.43 18.05 18.46
N GLU A 391 -19.10 17.59 19.66
CA GLU A 391 -19.11 18.44 20.84
C GLU A 391 -18.09 19.59 20.76
N VAL A 392 -16.85 19.29 20.37
CA VAL A 392 -15.77 20.28 20.27
C VAL A 392 -16.08 21.31 19.19
N THR A 393 -16.50 20.87 18.00
CA THR A 393 -16.82 21.79 16.90
C THR A 393 -18.04 22.66 17.20
N TRP A 394 -19.00 22.15 17.99
CA TRP A 394 -20.19 22.92 18.38
C TRP A 394 -19.94 23.91 19.52
N LYS A 395 -19.18 23.50 20.54
CA LYS A 395 -19.02 24.27 21.79
C LYS A 395 -17.79 25.19 21.82
N THR A 396 -16.89 25.06 20.86
CA THR A 396 -15.63 25.80 20.85
C THR A 396 -15.46 26.61 19.57
N GLU A 397 -14.33 27.30 19.46
CA GLU A 397 -14.00 28.12 18.29
C GLU A 397 -13.42 27.31 17.12
N ILE A 398 -13.21 26.00 17.32
CA ILE A 398 -12.72 25.08 16.31
C ILE A 398 -13.75 24.90 15.21
N LYS A 399 -13.39 25.33 13.99
CA LYS A 399 -14.23 25.23 12.79
C LYS A 399 -14.20 23.85 12.17
N ARG A 400 -13.09 23.14 12.32
CA ARG A 400 -12.89 21.79 11.79
C ARG A 400 -12.06 20.96 12.74
N PHE A 401 -12.54 19.75 13.05
CA PHE A 401 -11.77 18.76 13.79
C PHE A 401 -11.54 17.57 12.86
N THR A 402 -10.28 17.23 12.62
CA THR A 402 -9.85 16.26 11.61
C THR A 402 -8.97 15.18 12.24
N LEU A 403 -9.29 13.92 11.96
CA LEU A 403 -8.45 12.76 12.21
C LEU A 403 -7.68 12.45 10.93
N LEU A 404 -6.40 12.76 10.90
CA LEU A 404 -5.57 12.62 9.70
C LEU A 404 -4.65 11.42 9.86
N SER A 405 -4.75 10.42 8.98
CA SER A 405 -3.83 9.29 9.03
C SER A 405 -2.42 9.71 8.63
N SER A 406 -1.38 9.07 9.18
CA SER A 406 0.01 9.32 8.77
C SER A 406 0.21 9.08 7.28
N ASP A 407 -0.48 8.07 6.75
CA ASP A 407 -0.45 7.75 5.34
C ASP A 407 -1.06 8.87 4.49
N ALA A 408 -2.23 9.39 4.88
CA ALA A 408 -2.86 10.54 4.23
C ALA A 408 -1.98 11.80 4.29
N LEU A 409 -1.32 12.05 5.44
CA LEU A 409 -0.41 13.17 5.62
C LEU A 409 0.80 13.08 4.67
N LEU A 410 1.35 11.88 4.48
CA LEU A 410 2.43 11.63 3.52
C LEU A 410 1.95 11.79 2.07
N HIS A 411 0.75 11.33 1.73
CA HIS A 411 0.16 11.55 0.41
C HIS A 411 -0.03 13.05 0.13
N LEU A 412 -0.55 13.83 1.08
CA LEU A 412 -0.68 15.29 0.94
C LEU A 412 0.66 15.95 0.61
N LEU A 413 1.73 15.55 1.31
CA LEU A 413 3.08 16.06 1.05
C LEU A 413 3.58 15.65 -0.34
N ALA A 414 3.35 14.41 -0.74
CA ALA A 414 3.78 13.89 -2.02
C ALA A 414 3.08 14.59 -3.19
N TYR A 415 1.74 14.73 -3.15
CA TYR A 415 0.98 15.50 -4.14
C TYR A 415 1.41 16.97 -4.16
N LYS A 416 1.66 17.57 -2.99
CA LYS A 416 2.18 18.94 -2.93
C LYS A 416 3.48 19.10 -3.71
N ILE A 417 4.43 18.19 -3.53
CA ILE A 417 5.74 18.28 -4.16
C ILE A 417 5.66 17.92 -5.65
N LYS A 418 4.95 16.84 -5.98
CA LYS A 418 4.79 16.35 -7.36
C LYS A 418 4.06 17.36 -8.23
N ASP A 419 2.88 17.79 -7.79
CA ASP A 419 1.96 18.63 -8.57
C ASP A 419 2.09 20.12 -8.22
N GLN A 420 3.10 20.46 -7.40
CA GLN A 420 3.42 21.83 -6.98
C GLN A 420 2.23 22.56 -6.34
N LEU A 421 1.40 21.82 -5.60
CA LEU A 421 0.19 22.36 -4.98
C LEU A 421 0.52 23.50 -4.02
N LEU A 422 -0.31 24.54 -4.07
CA LEU A 422 -0.23 25.64 -3.13
C LEU A 422 -0.69 25.15 -1.76
N LEU A 423 -0.22 25.82 -0.71
CA LEU A 423 -0.66 25.51 0.64
C LEU A 423 -2.19 25.64 0.77
N ASN A 424 -2.81 26.54 0.02
CA ASN A 424 -4.25 26.71 -0.02
C ASN A 424 -4.99 25.46 -0.50
N ASP A 425 -4.47 24.76 -1.51
CA ASP A 425 -5.07 23.52 -2.02
C ASP A 425 -5.04 22.41 -0.94
N ILE A 426 -3.94 22.34 -0.18
CA ILE A 426 -3.80 21.41 0.95
C ILE A 426 -4.77 21.75 2.07
N ILE A 427 -4.89 23.04 2.41
CA ILE A 427 -5.85 23.51 3.43
C ILE A 427 -7.28 23.20 2.99
N GLU A 428 -7.62 23.45 1.72
CA GLU A 428 -8.95 23.16 1.18
C GLU A 428 -9.26 21.66 1.24
N ALA A 429 -8.30 20.79 0.90
CA ALA A 429 -8.48 19.35 1.03
C ALA A 429 -8.72 18.92 2.48
N ILE A 430 -7.92 19.41 3.44
CA ILE A 430 -8.10 19.09 4.87
C ILE A 430 -9.47 19.55 5.39
N ILE A 431 -9.99 20.68 4.89
CA ILE A 431 -11.27 21.24 5.31
C ILE A 431 -12.45 20.52 4.66
N SER A 432 -12.37 20.26 3.35
CA SER A 432 -13.46 19.71 2.53
C SER A 432 -13.64 18.20 2.68
N LEU A 433 -12.57 17.47 2.98
CA LEU A 433 -12.64 16.04 3.24
C LEU A 433 -13.25 15.76 4.62
N GLY A 434 -13.79 14.55 4.80
CA GLY A 434 -14.53 14.12 5.99
C GLY A 434 -13.76 14.24 7.31
N ALA A 435 -14.44 13.98 8.43
CA ALA A 435 -13.84 14.15 9.76
C ALA A 435 -12.65 13.20 10.00
N GLN A 436 -12.60 12.09 9.28
CA GLN A 436 -11.46 11.19 9.20
C GLN A 436 -10.97 11.18 7.75
N ILE A 437 -9.66 11.37 7.58
CA ILE A 437 -8.99 11.44 6.28
C ILE A 437 -7.94 10.34 6.21
N GLU A 438 -8.11 9.46 5.24
CA GLU A 438 -7.22 8.36 4.89
C GLU A 438 -6.56 8.61 3.53
N ALA A 439 -5.53 7.82 3.19
CA ALA A 439 -4.79 7.98 1.94
C ALA A 439 -5.70 7.97 0.71
N LYS A 440 -6.68 7.06 0.68
CA LYS A 440 -7.68 6.95 -0.40
C LYS A 440 -8.42 8.27 -0.65
N ASP A 441 -8.68 9.05 0.39
CA ASP A 441 -9.44 10.31 0.28
C ASP A 441 -8.57 11.40 -0.35
N ILE A 442 -7.27 11.40 -0.06
CA ILE A 442 -6.28 12.30 -0.67
C ILE A 442 -6.07 11.92 -2.13
N ILE A 443 -5.92 10.63 -2.42
CA ILE A 443 -5.76 10.13 -3.78
C ILE A 443 -7.00 10.50 -4.59
N GLN A 444 -8.19 10.19 -4.12
CA GLN A 444 -9.42 10.56 -4.83
C GLN A 444 -9.56 12.08 -5.08
N LYS A 445 -8.98 12.91 -4.21
CA LYS A 445 -9.04 14.38 -4.33
C LYS A 445 -8.04 14.94 -5.34
N PHE A 446 -6.83 14.41 -5.41
CA PHE A 446 -5.72 15.01 -6.17
C PHE A 446 -5.20 14.16 -7.33
N ASP A 447 -5.55 12.89 -7.38
CA ASP A 447 -5.21 12.03 -8.50
C ASP A 447 -6.17 12.30 -9.66
N ASP A 448 -5.62 12.68 -10.81
CA ASP A 448 -6.37 12.79 -12.05
C ASP A 448 -6.80 11.39 -12.49
N ILE A 449 -8.11 11.11 -12.50
CA ILE A 449 -8.68 9.85 -13.03
C ILE A 449 -8.49 9.75 -14.54
#